data_AF-A0A2N5XX50-F1
#
_entry.id   AF-A0A2N5XX50-F1
#
_cell.length_a   1.000
_cell.length_b   1.000
_cell.length_c   1.000
_cell.angle_alpha   90.00
_cell.angle_beta   90.00
_cell.angle_gamma   90.00
#
_symmetry.space_group_name_H-M   'P 1'
#
loop_
_entity.id
_entity.type
_entity.pdbx_description
1 polymer ?
#
loop_
_entity_poly.entity_id
_entity_poly.type
_entity_poly.pdbx_seq_one_letter_code
_entity_poly.pdbx_strand_id
1 'polypeptide(L)'
;MRWPSANSNAEKIIVALLDRPLGMTSEQLINHIWDGPDGGPLDANNALQTHKCFARNLLRPFGWTVSRKQRGVPVYRLECLEEVAQ
;
A
#
# COMPACT_ATOMS: atom_id res chain seq x y z
N MET A 1 10.31 -14.71 9.06
CA MET A 1 10.29 -14.81 7.59
C MET A 1 10.60 -13.41 7.05
N ARG A 2 11.81 -13.17 6.54
CA ARG A 2 12.26 -11.84 6.10
C ARG A 2 11.93 -11.73 4.61
N TRP A 3 10.98 -10.88 4.23
CA TRP A 3 10.66 -10.63 2.82
C TRP A 3 11.92 -10.07 2.13
N PRO A 4 12.30 -10.53 0.92
CA PRO A 4 13.44 -9.96 0.19
C PRO A 4 13.19 -8.46 0.01
N SER A 5 14.24 -7.64 0.02
CA SER A 5 14.18 -6.20 -0.21
C SER A 5 13.12 -5.88 -1.26
N ALA A 6 12.07 -5.15 -0.89
CA ALA A 6 10.97 -4.83 -1.79
C ALA A 6 11.54 -4.14 -3.05
N ASN A 7 11.54 -4.88 -4.16
CA ASN A 7 12.19 -4.49 -5.42
C ASN A 7 11.32 -3.49 -6.20
N SER A 8 10.05 -3.35 -5.82
CA SER A 8 9.11 -2.38 -6.40
C SER A 8 8.37 -1.57 -5.34
N ASN A 9 7.90 -0.37 -5.71
CA ASN A 9 7.08 0.47 -4.83
C ASN A 9 5.76 -0.21 -4.41
N ALA A 10 5.24 -1.14 -5.21
CA ALA A 10 4.06 -1.93 -4.85
C ALA A 10 4.35 -2.90 -3.71
N GLU A 11 5.49 -3.59 -3.75
CA GLU A 11 5.93 -4.47 -2.66
C GLU A 11 6.24 -3.68 -1.38
N LYS A 12 6.83 -2.48 -1.51
CA LYS A 12 7.05 -1.59 -0.35
C LYS A 12 5.74 -1.24 0.35
N ILE A 13 4.66 -0.96 -0.42
CA ILE A 13 3.32 -0.75 0.16
C ILE A 13 2.86 -1.98 0.92
N ILE A 14 3.00 -3.18 0.34
CA ILE A 14 2.53 -4.42 0.99
C ILE A 14 3.28 -4.64 2.31
N VAL A 15 4.61 -4.53 2.30
CA VAL A 15 5.44 -4.68 3.50
C VAL A 15 5.07 -3.65 4.56
N ALA A 16 4.91 -2.38 4.18
CA ALA A 16 4.54 -1.32 5.12
C ALA A 16 3.19 -1.60 5.81
N LEU A 17 2.21 -2.12 5.08
CA LEU A 17 0.90 -2.46 5.63
C LEU A 17 0.89 -3.76 6.43
N LEU A 18 1.80 -4.70 6.15
CA LEU A 18 2.02 -5.89 6.99
C LEU A 18 2.61 -5.48 8.35
N ASP A 19 3.57 -4.55 8.36
CA ASP A 19 4.21 -4.05 9.58
C ASP A 19 3.27 -3.16 10.42
N ARG A 20 2.22 -2.59 9.81
CA ARG A 20 1.24 -1.73 10.47
C ARG A 20 -0.20 -2.22 10.24
N PRO A 21 -0.68 -3.22 10.99
CA PRO A 21 -2.01 -3.79 10.80
C PRO A 21 -3.17 -2.80 11.05
N LEU A 22 -2.95 -1.74 11.84
CA LEU A 22 -3.94 -0.66 12.02
C LEU A 22 -4.09 0.26 10.80
N GLY A 23 -3.19 0.13 9.82
CA GLY A 23 -3.17 0.91 8.60
C GLY A 23 -2.26 2.13 8.63
N MET A 24 -2.06 2.73 7.45
CA MET A 24 -1.20 3.89 7.21
C MET A 24 -1.89 4.95 6.35
N THR A 25 -1.64 6.22 6.61
CA THR A 25 -2.14 7.32 5.77
C THR A 25 -1.42 7.34 4.41
N SER A 26 -1.98 8.07 3.44
CA SER A 26 -1.29 8.32 2.15
C SER A 26 0.12 8.90 2.36
N GLU A 27 0.24 9.87 3.26
CA GLU A 27 1.51 10.55 3.56
C GLU A 27 2.54 9.60 4.16
N GLN A 28 2.12 8.76 5.12
CA GLN A 28 3.01 7.75 5.70
C GLN A 28 3.49 6.74 4.66
N LEU A 29 2.63 6.32 3.72
CA LEU A 29 3.04 5.45 2.62
C LEU A 29 3.96 6.17 1.63
N ILE A 30 3.66 7.42 1.27
CA ILE A 30 4.51 8.23 0.38
C ILE A 30 5.91 8.33 0.95
N ASN A 31 6.01 8.73 2.22
CA ASN A 31 7.30 8.83 2.91
C ASN A 31 7.98 7.46 2.93
N HIS A 32 7.28 6.38 3.29
CA HIS A 32 7.90 5.05 3.30
C HIS A 32 8.42 4.58 1.93
N ILE A 33 7.77 4.96 0.83
CA ILE A 33 8.15 4.54 -0.52
C ILE A 33 9.32 5.39 -1.05
N TRP A 34 9.29 6.70 -0.79
CA TRP A 34 10.15 7.72 -1.40
C TRP A 34 10.98 8.53 -0.37
N ASP A 35 11.37 7.93 0.76
CA ASP A 35 12.31 8.53 1.73
C ASP A 35 13.74 8.54 1.19
N GLY A 36 14.02 9.44 0.24
CA GLY A 36 15.31 9.55 -0.43
C GLY A 36 15.64 10.98 -0.83
N PRO A 37 16.93 11.27 -1.10
CA PRO A 37 17.42 12.62 -1.42
C PRO A 37 16.79 13.20 -2.69
N ASP A 38 16.22 12.36 -3.55
CA ASP A 38 15.61 12.74 -4.82
C ASP A 38 14.18 13.30 -4.66
N GLY A 39 13.62 13.31 -3.44
CA GLY A 39 12.34 13.95 -3.13
C GLY A 39 11.08 13.27 -3.70
N GLY A 40 11.25 12.16 -4.43
CA GLY A 40 10.13 11.40 -5.01
C GLY A 40 9.50 12.06 -6.25
N PRO A 41 8.40 11.49 -6.77
CA PRO A 41 7.74 11.98 -7.97
C PRO A 41 6.99 13.30 -7.72
N LEU A 42 6.89 14.15 -8.76
CA LEU A 42 6.19 15.44 -8.74
C LEU A 42 4.73 15.35 -8.24
N ASP A 43 4.05 14.22 -8.51
CA ASP A 43 2.72 13.91 -7.97
C ASP A 43 2.75 12.56 -7.25
N ALA A 44 3.23 12.59 -6.00
CA ALA A 44 3.33 11.41 -5.14
C ALA A 44 1.98 10.77 -4.82
N ASN A 45 0.89 11.55 -4.80
CA ASN A 45 -0.44 11.00 -4.56
C ASN A 45 -0.92 10.16 -5.73
N ASN A 46 -0.77 10.66 -6.96
CA ASN A 46 -1.12 9.91 -8.15
C ASN A 46 -0.24 8.66 -8.33
N ALA A 47 1.07 8.81 -8.12
CA ALA A 47 2.01 7.68 -8.14
C ALA A 47 1.63 6.60 -7.10
N LEU A 48 1.24 7.01 -5.89
CA LEU A 48 0.76 6.10 -4.85
C LEU A 48 -0.50 5.34 -5.29
N GLN A 49 -1.46 5.99 -5.96
CA GLN A 49 -2.66 5.30 -6.46
C GLN A 49 -2.32 4.21 -7.48
N THR A 50 -1.39 4.50 -8.40
CA THR A 50 -0.90 3.53 -9.39
C THR A 50 -0.23 2.33 -8.72
N HIS A 51 0.72 2.57 -7.81
CA HIS A 51 1.41 1.49 -7.12
C HIS A 51 0.50 0.69 -6.19
N LYS A 52 -0.50 1.32 -5.57
CA LYS A 52 -1.55 0.61 -4.82
C LYS A 52 -2.36 -0.30 -5.73
N CYS A 53 -2.66 0.12 -6.96
CA CYS A 53 -3.33 -0.74 -7.94
C CYS A 53 -2.51 -2.01 -8.21
N PHE A 54 -1.20 -1.85 -8.44
CA PHE A 54 -0.30 -2.98 -8.61
C PHE A 54 -0.21 -3.86 -7.35
N ALA A 55 -0.14 -3.26 -6.16
CA ALA A 55 -0.15 -4.01 -4.90
C ALA A 55 -1.41 -4.87 -4.76
N ARG A 56 -2.60 -4.34 -5.10
CA ARG A 56 -3.83 -5.14 -5.12
C ARG A 56 -3.76 -6.31 -6.10
N ASN A 57 -3.21 -6.09 -7.30
CA ASN A 57 -3.05 -7.16 -8.29
C ASN A 57 -2.10 -8.26 -7.80
N LEU A 58 -1.02 -7.90 -7.10
CA LEU A 58 -0.09 -8.85 -6.50
C LEU A 58 -0.72 -9.65 -5.35
N LEU A 59 -1.59 -9.02 -4.55
CA LEU A 59 -2.25 -9.65 -3.41
C LEU A 59 -3.45 -10.53 -3.80
N ARG A 60 -4.10 -10.24 -4.94
CA ARG A 60 -5.33 -10.91 -5.37
C ARG A 60 -5.23 -12.44 -5.43
N PRO A 61 -4.16 -13.08 -5.95
CA PRO A 61 -4.01 -14.54 -5.94
C PRO A 61 -3.98 -15.15 -4.52
N PHE A 62 -3.66 -14.35 -3.50
CA PHE A 62 -3.58 -14.78 -2.11
C PHE A 62 -4.85 -14.47 -1.30
N GLY A 63 -5.89 -13.92 -1.93
CA GLY A 63 -7.13 -13.56 -1.24
C GLY A 63 -7.05 -12.26 -0.45
N TRP A 64 -6.03 -11.42 -0.66
CA TRP A 64 -5.87 -10.14 0.04
C TRP A 64 -6.03 -8.95 -0.90
N THR A 65 -6.32 -7.79 -0.34
CA THR A 65 -6.35 -6.51 -1.06
C THR A 65 -5.89 -5.36 -0.17
N VAL A 66 -5.58 -4.22 -0.79
CA VAL A 66 -5.39 -2.95 -0.08
C VAL A 66 -6.73 -2.22 -0.04
N SER A 67 -7.12 -1.78 1.15
CA SER A 67 -8.41 -1.13 1.38
C SER A 67 -8.68 0.04 0.43
N ARG A 68 -9.95 0.19 0.06
CA ARG A 68 -10.39 1.36 -0.70
C ARG A 68 -10.45 2.58 0.23
N LYS A 69 -10.33 3.78 -0.32
CA LYS A 69 -10.52 5.02 0.44
C LYS A 69 -11.97 5.06 0.92
N GLN A 70 -12.22 4.68 2.16
CA GLN A 70 -13.54 4.76 2.78
C GLN A 70 -13.76 6.18 3.32
N ARG A 71 -15.00 6.66 3.23
CA ARG A 71 -15.37 7.99 3.74
C ARG A 71 -15.23 7.97 5.27
N GLY A 72 -14.31 8.77 5.80
CA GLY A 72 -14.03 8.84 7.25
C GLY A 72 -12.87 7.97 7.75
N VAL A 73 -12.28 7.12 6.89
CA VAL A 73 -11.09 6.33 7.25
C VAL A 73 -9.89 6.86 6.47
N PRO A 74 -8.99 7.64 7.12
CA PRO A 74 -7.85 8.28 6.44
C PRO A 74 -6.68 7.32 6.18
N VAL A 75 -6.83 6.02 6.46
CA VAL A 75 -5.77 5.02 6.41
C VAL A 75 -6.06 3.90 5.41
N TYR A 76 -5.00 3.39 4.79
CA TYR A 76 -4.99 2.16 4.01
C TYR A 76 -4.55 0.99 4.89
N ARG A 77 -5.14 -0.18 4.70
CA ARG A 77 -4.79 -1.43 5.39
C ARG A 77 -4.92 -2.61 4.45
N LEU A 78 -4.38 -3.76 4.84
CA LEU A 78 -4.68 -5.03 4.16
C LEU A 78 -6.04 -5.54 4.62
N GLU A 79 -6.84 -6.03 3.68
CA GLU A 79 -8.17 -6.60 3.92
C GLU A 79 -8.28 -7.93 3.19
N CYS A 80 -9.01 -8.88 3.78
CA CYS A 80 -9.32 -10.14 3.11
C CYS A 80 -10.40 -9.90 2.04
N LEU A 81 -10.22 -10.42 0.83
CA LEU A 81 -11.17 -10.25 -0.27
C LEU A 81 -12.53 -10.91 0.01
N GLU A 82 -12.56 -11.94 0.84
CA GLU A 82 -13.81 -12.63 1.24
C GLU A 82 -14.72 -11.71 2.09
N GLU A 83 -14.17 -10.74 2.80
CA GLU A 83 -14.91 -9.80 3.64
C GLU A 83 -15.43 -8.56 2.87
N VAL A 84 -14.96 -8.33 1.65
CA VAL A 84 -15.30 -7.13 0.84
C VAL A 84 -16.48 -7.39 -0.12
N ALA A 85 -16.99 -8.62 -0.18
CA ALA A 85 -18.07 -9.05 -1.08
C ALA A 85 -19.49 -8.92 -0.50
N GLN A 86 -19.68 -8.23 0.63
CA GLN A 86 -20.98 -7.99 1.27
C GLN A 86 -21.47 -6.56 1.11
#